data_AF-A0A564W859-F1
#
_entry.id   AF-A0A564W859-F1
#
_cell.length_a   1.000
_cell.length_b   1.000
_cell.length_c   1.000
_cell.angle_alpha   90.00
_cell.angle_beta   90.00
_cell.angle_gamma   90.00
#
_symmetry.space_group_name_H-M   'P 1'
#
loop_
_entity.id
_entity.type
_entity.pdbx_description
1 polymer ?
#
loop_
_entity_poly.entity_id
_entity_poly.type
_entity_poly.pdbx_seq_one_letter_code
_entity_poly.pdbx_strand_id
1 'polypeptide(L)'
;MLDMMANKNKDHEYLVYQRNKYHNIPLWVIMNTLTFGQISKMFEFLPQNMQGTICQDFGNVKKNEMIKYLKVLTLYRNVCAHNERLFSYHTYIDIPDTLLHKKLGISKNGSKYVYGKNDLFSVVITFRYLLPKTDFLLFKKQLVHIFDRYEKQNSNLKLNDLFEYMGFPINWKEITKFRKI
;
A
#
# COMPACT_ATOMS: atom_id res chain seq x y z
N MET A 1 -23.51 -1.47 2.67
CA MET A 1 -22.43 -0.64 3.26
C MET A 1 -22.62 0.83 2.92
N LEU A 2 -22.54 1.23 1.64
CA LEU A 2 -22.72 2.63 1.23
C LEU A 2 -24.10 3.18 1.59
N ASP A 3 -25.17 2.38 1.45
CA ASP A 3 -26.51 2.78 1.88
C ASP A 3 -26.58 3.16 3.37
N MET A 4 -25.96 2.37 4.25
CA MET A 4 -25.88 2.68 5.67
C MET A 4 -25.13 3.99 5.92
N MET A 5 -23.98 4.20 5.25
CA MET A 5 -23.19 5.43 5.39
C MET A 5 -23.95 6.66 4.87
N ALA A 6 -24.56 6.54 3.68
CA ALA A 6 -25.24 7.64 3.02
C ALA A 6 -26.54 8.03 3.74
N ASN A 7 -27.35 7.05 4.13
CA ASN A 7 -28.74 7.29 4.52
C ASN A 7 -28.97 7.21 6.04
N LYS A 8 -28.15 6.46 6.78
CA LYS A 8 -28.43 6.14 8.18
C LYS A 8 -27.36 6.63 9.16
N ASN A 9 -26.10 6.72 8.75
CA ASN A 9 -25.00 7.08 9.65
C ASN A 9 -25.18 8.50 10.22
N LYS A 10 -24.99 8.61 11.54
CA LYS A 10 -25.05 9.87 12.30
C LYS A 10 -23.76 10.14 13.10
N ASP A 11 -22.75 9.30 12.94
CA ASP A 11 -21.49 9.39 13.69
C ASP A 11 -20.63 10.58 13.20
N HIS A 12 -20.96 11.11 12.03
CA HIS A 12 -20.26 12.22 11.39
C HIS A 12 -21.22 13.37 11.09
N GLU A 13 -21.05 14.50 11.78
CA GLU A 13 -21.91 15.68 11.65
C GLU A 13 -21.99 16.21 10.21
N TYR A 14 -20.88 16.18 9.47
CA TYR A 14 -20.85 16.62 8.08
C TYR A 14 -21.72 15.76 7.15
N LEU A 15 -21.89 14.47 7.43
CA LEU A 15 -22.82 13.62 6.67
C LEU A 15 -24.27 14.00 6.95
N VAL A 16 -24.60 14.25 8.21
CA VAL A 16 -25.94 14.66 8.64
C VAL A 16 -26.29 16.00 8.00
N TYR A 17 -25.37 16.96 8.01
CA TYR A 17 -25.54 18.25 7.34
C TYR A 17 -25.82 18.08 5.84
N GLN A 18 -24.98 17.30 5.13
CA GLN A 18 -25.14 17.09 3.68
C GLN A 18 -26.49 16.45 3.35
N ARG A 19 -26.89 15.42 4.11
CA ARG A 19 -28.17 14.73 3.95
C ARG A 19 -29.37 15.65 4.21
N ASN A 20 -29.30 16.48 5.25
CA ASN A 20 -30.42 17.35 5.62
C ASN A 20 -30.54 18.57 4.71
N LYS A 21 -29.40 19.15 4.29
CA LYS A 21 -29.38 20.37 3.47
C LYS A 21 -29.53 20.09 1.98
N TYR A 22 -28.87 19.07 1.46
CA TYR A 22 -28.82 18.78 0.02
C TYR A 22 -29.55 17.50 -0.38
N HIS A 23 -30.17 16.79 0.58
CA HIS A 23 -30.90 15.54 0.35
C HIS A 23 -30.09 14.45 -0.36
N ASN A 24 -28.76 14.58 -0.35
CA ASN A 24 -27.81 13.68 -0.97
C ASN A 24 -26.45 13.84 -0.28
N ILE A 25 -25.65 12.77 -0.28
CA ILE A 25 -24.26 12.85 0.17
C ILE A 25 -23.36 12.50 -1.02
N PRO A 26 -22.55 13.45 -1.52
CA PRO A 26 -21.62 13.17 -2.61
C PRO A 26 -20.65 12.04 -2.23
N LEU A 27 -20.28 11.20 -3.21
CA LEU A 27 -19.38 10.07 -2.98
C LEU A 27 -18.06 10.50 -2.33
N TRP A 28 -17.47 11.61 -2.77
CA TRP A 28 -16.21 12.13 -2.22
C TRP A 28 -16.33 12.51 -0.73
N VAL A 29 -17.52 12.85 -0.25
CA VAL A 29 -17.78 13.09 1.18
C VAL A 29 -17.86 11.76 1.94
N ILE A 30 -18.58 10.78 1.40
CA ILE A 30 -18.69 9.43 1.99
C ILE A 30 -17.32 8.76 2.09
N MET A 31 -16.45 8.98 1.11
CA MET A 31 -15.10 8.39 1.09
C MET A 31 -14.28 8.68 2.35
N ASN A 32 -14.55 9.80 3.05
CA ASN A 32 -13.86 10.16 4.30
C ASN A 32 -14.26 9.31 5.50
N THR A 33 -15.38 8.58 5.41
CA THR A 33 -15.90 7.72 6.49
C THR A 33 -15.44 6.28 6.32
N LEU A 34 -15.03 5.91 5.10
CA LEU A 34 -14.67 4.55 4.76
C LEU A 34 -13.27 4.22 5.26
N THR A 35 -13.13 3.05 5.87
CA THR A 35 -11.81 2.48 6.15
C THR A 35 -11.11 2.12 4.85
N PHE A 36 -9.78 2.08 4.88
CA PHE A 36 -9.00 1.68 3.70
C PHE A 36 -9.39 0.28 3.18
N GLY A 37 -9.74 -0.66 4.06
CA GLY A 37 -10.23 -1.97 3.66
C GLY A 37 -11.59 -1.93 2.95
N GLN A 38 -12.49 -1.03 3.35
CA GLN A 38 -13.75 -0.80 2.65
C GLN A 38 -13.52 -0.18 1.27
N ILE A 39 -12.58 0.76 1.15
CA ILE A 39 -12.18 1.34 -0.14
C ILE A 39 -11.58 0.26 -1.07
N SER A 40 -10.69 -0.59 -0.53
CA SER A 40 -10.11 -1.72 -1.25
C SER A 40 -11.20 -2.67 -1.80
N LYS A 41 -12.21 -2.99 -0.98
CA LYS A 41 -13.36 -3.79 -1.41
C LYS A 41 -14.26 -3.07 -2.39
N MET A 42 -14.51 -1.79 -2.19
CA MET A 42 -15.29 -0.97 -3.12
C MET A 42 -14.66 -1.01 -4.52
N PHE A 43 -13.34 -0.80 -4.62
CA PHE A 43 -12.63 -0.89 -5.89
C PHE A 43 -12.77 -2.28 -6.54
N GLU A 44 -12.58 -3.36 -5.77
CA GLU A 44 -12.71 -4.75 -6.24
C GLU A 44 -14.09 -5.04 -6.85
N PHE A 45 -15.16 -4.41 -6.33
CA PHE A 45 -16.54 -4.59 -6.82
C PHE A 45 -17.01 -3.53 -7.84
N LEU A 46 -16.18 -2.54 -8.18
CA LEU A 46 -16.53 -1.58 -9.23
C LEU A 46 -16.68 -2.28 -10.59
N PRO A 47 -17.54 -1.74 -11.48
CA PRO A 47 -17.58 -2.16 -12.89
C PRO A 47 -16.20 -2.13 -13.53
N GLN A 48 -15.92 -3.12 -14.39
CA GLN A 48 -14.58 -3.30 -14.97
C GLN A 48 -14.11 -2.09 -15.79
N ASN A 49 -15.01 -1.35 -16.43
CA ASN A 49 -14.68 -0.12 -17.15
C ASN A 49 -14.16 0.95 -16.18
N MET A 50 -14.86 1.18 -15.06
CA MET A 50 -14.45 2.14 -14.03
C MET A 50 -13.12 1.76 -13.37
N GLN A 51 -12.93 0.48 -13.04
CA GLN A 51 -11.63 0.00 -12.55
C GLN A 51 -10.51 0.32 -13.55
N GLY A 52 -10.79 0.14 -14.85
CA GLY A 52 -9.86 0.46 -15.92
C GLY A 52 -9.48 1.93 -15.94
N THR A 53 -10.47 2.83 -15.90
CA THR A 53 -10.24 4.29 -15.86
C THR A 53 -9.40 4.68 -14.64
N ILE A 54 -9.76 4.22 -13.45
CA ILE A 54 -8.98 4.50 -12.23
C ILE A 54 -7.54 4.00 -12.39
N CYS A 55 -7.35 2.78 -12.89
CA CYS A 55 -6.02 2.20 -13.11
C CYS A 55 -5.14 3.02 -14.08
N GLN A 56 -5.73 3.76 -15.02
CA GLN A 56 -4.98 4.63 -15.94
C GLN A 56 -4.31 5.79 -15.19
N ASP A 57 -4.98 6.34 -14.18
CA ASP A 57 -4.44 7.41 -13.33
C ASP A 57 -3.18 6.99 -12.54
N PHE A 58 -2.98 5.67 -12.38
CA PHE A 58 -1.81 5.08 -11.71
C PHE A 58 -0.74 4.60 -12.70
N GLY A 59 -0.74 5.08 -13.93
CA GLY A 59 0.23 4.69 -14.96
C GLY A 59 -0.08 3.32 -15.58
N ASN A 60 -1.36 3.05 -15.82
CA ASN A 60 -1.84 1.80 -16.45
C ASN A 60 -1.50 0.52 -15.66
N VAL A 61 -1.49 0.59 -14.33
CA VAL A 61 -1.42 -0.60 -13.47
C VAL A 61 -2.59 -1.52 -13.82
N LYS A 62 -2.37 -2.83 -13.95
CA LYS A 62 -3.47 -3.74 -14.33
C LYS A 62 -4.46 -3.87 -13.17
N LYS A 63 -5.74 -4.07 -13.49
CA LYS A 63 -6.83 -4.20 -12.49
C LYS A 63 -6.51 -5.23 -11.40
N ASN A 64 -6.06 -6.42 -11.80
CA ASN A 64 -5.69 -7.49 -10.85
C ASN A 64 -4.47 -7.14 -9.97
N GLU A 65 -3.54 -6.32 -10.49
CA GLU A 65 -2.39 -5.83 -9.73
C GLU A 65 -2.85 -4.80 -8.70
N MET A 66 -3.69 -3.85 -9.10
CA MET A 66 -4.29 -2.85 -8.22
C MET A 66 -5.07 -3.49 -7.06
N ILE A 67 -5.90 -4.50 -7.36
CA ILE A 67 -6.64 -5.25 -6.31
C ILE A 67 -5.67 -5.87 -5.29
N LYS A 68 -4.59 -6.51 -5.77
CA LYS A 68 -3.57 -7.11 -4.88
C LYS A 68 -2.84 -6.06 -4.05
N TYR A 69 -2.45 -4.95 -4.66
CA TYR A 69 -1.82 -3.83 -3.97
C TYR A 69 -2.70 -3.28 -2.86
N LEU A 70 -3.97 -2.97 -3.14
CA LEU A 70 -4.90 -2.45 -2.14
C LEU A 70 -5.14 -3.45 -0.99
N LYS A 71 -5.20 -4.75 -1.28
CA LYS A 71 -5.32 -5.79 -0.26
C LYS A 71 -4.08 -5.86 0.65
N VAL A 72 -2.88 -5.88 0.09
CA VAL A 72 -1.62 -5.90 0.86
C VAL A 72 -1.51 -4.64 1.73
N LEU A 73 -1.79 -3.46 1.17
CA LEU A 73 -1.79 -2.21 1.94
C LEU A 73 -2.82 -2.23 3.09
N THR A 74 -3.99 -2.82 2.88
CA THR A 74 -4.99 -2.98 3.95
C THR A 74 -4.45 -3.82 5.11
N LEU A 75 -3.79 -4.94 4.81
CA LEU A 75 -3.23 -5.83 5.82
C LEU A 75 -2.11 -5.14 6.62
N TYR A 76 -1.16 -4.51 5.93
CA TYR A 76 -0.08 -3.78 6.60
C TYR A 76 -0.57 -2.60 7.44
N ARG A 77 -1.58 -1.86 6.96
CA ARG A 77 -2.23 -0.80 7.73
C ARG A 77 -2.85 -1.36 9.00
N ASN A 78 -3.49 -2.52 8.94
CA ASN A 78 -4.11 -3.15 10.12
C ASN A 78 -3.05 -3.58 11.14
N VAL A 79 -1.94 -4.18 10.71
CA VAL A 79 -0.80 -4.51 11.59
C VAL A 79 -0.33 -3.26 12.34
N CYS A 80 -0.14 -2.14 11.63
CA CYS A 80 0.22 -0.87 12.27
C CYS A 80 -0.84 -0.39 13.27
N ALA A 81 -2.13 -0.50 12.94
CA ALA A 81 -3.22 -0.05 13.81
C ALA A 81 -3.41 -0.92 15.06
N HIS A 82 -3.03 -2.19 14.99
CA HIS A 82 -3.10 -3.14 16.11
C HIS A 82 -1.79 -3.20 16.92
N ASN A 83 -0.82 -2.33 16.63
CA ASN A 83 0.52 -2.34 17.24
C ASN A 83 1.21 -3.71 17.17
N GLU A 84 0.96 -4.44 16.08
CA GLU A 84 1.63 -5.71 15.82
C GLU A 84 3.04 -5.48 15.27
N ARG A 85 3.86 -6.53 15.28
CA ARG A 85 5.25 -6.48 14.84
C ARG A 85 5.36 -6.35 13.32
N LEU A 86 5.52 -5.12 12.85
CA LEU A 86 5.58 -4.78 11.42
C LEU A 86 6.78 -5.40 10.66
N PHE A 87 7.99 -5.35 11.24
CA PHE A 87 9.22 -5.63 10.49
C PHE A 87 9.41 -7.09 10.05
N SER A 88 8.70 -8.03 10.67
CA SER A 88 8.77 -9.46 10.31
C SER A 88 7.42 -10.00 9.85
N TYR A 89 6.43 -9.14 9.67
CA TYR A 89 5.10 -9.54 9.24
C TYR A 89 5.13 -9.93 7.76
N HIS A 90 4.35 -10.97 7.41
CA HIS A 90 4.19 -11.43 6.05
C HIS A 90 2.71 -11.59 5.75
N THR A 91 2.26 -11.04 4.62
CA THR A 91 0.89 -11.24 4.16
C THR A 91 0.69 -12.65 3.61
N TYR A 92 -0.53 -13.16 3.73
CA TYR A 92 -0.95 -14.40 3.06
C TYR A 92 -1.24 -14.19 1.56
N ILE A 93 -1.11 -12.95 1.07
CA ILE A 93 -1.33 -12.55 -0.32
C ILE A 93 -0.01 -12.01 -0.86
N ASP A 94 0.36 -12.43 -2.07
CA ASP A 94 1.48 -11.88 -2.80
C ASP A 94 1.04 -10.74 -3.74
N ILE A 95 1.85 -9.68 -3.79
CA ILE A 95 1.80 -8.73 -4.91
C ILE A 95 2.20 -9.44 -6.23
N PRO A 96 1.84 -8.92 -7.42
CA PRO A 96 2.33 -9.45 -8.70
C PRO A 96 3.86 -9.39 -8.84
N ASP A 97 4.43 -10.17 -9.76
CA ASP A 97 5.82 -9.98 -10.20
C ASP A 97 5.90 -8.63 -10.94
N THR A 98 6.89 -7.81 -10.60
CA THR A 98 7.05 -6.47 -11.18
C THR A 98 8.42 -6.29 -11.82
N LEU A 99 8.56 -5.30 -12.70
CA LEU A 99 9.86 -4.96 -13.29
C LEU A 99 10.90 -4.59 -12.23
N LEU A 100 10.48 -4.07 -11.08
CA LEU A 100 11.38 -3.69 -9.99
C LEU A 100 12.04 -4.91 -9.36
N HIS A 101 11.32 -6.02 -9.18
CA HIS A 101 11.92 -7.27 -8.69
C HIS A 101 13.08 -7.72 -9.59
N LYS A 102 12.84 -7.70 -10.91
CA LYS A 102 13.85 -8.05 -11.91
C LYS A 102 15.02 -7.07 -11.92
N LYS A 103 14.76 -5.76 -11.93
CA LYS A 103 15.80 -4.72 -12.03
C LYS A 103 16.65 -4.60 -10.77
N LEU A 104 16.09 -4.89 -9.61
CA LEU A 104 16.85 -4.99 -8.36
C LEU A 104 17.66 -6.29 -8.25
N GLY A 105 17.49 -7.24 -9.17
CA GLY A 105 18.22 -8.50 -9.15
C GLY A 105 17.80 -9.41 -8.00
N ILE A 106 16.54 -9.34 -7.56
CA ILE A 106 16.05 -10.20 -6.47
C ILE A 106 16.05 -11.65 -6.93
N SER A 107 16.66 -12.53 -6.15
CA SER A 107 16.71 -13.97 -6.43
C SER A 107 15.31 -14.60 -6.40
N LYS A 108 15.14 -15.69 -7.13
CA LYS A 108 13.92 -16.51 -7.11
C LYS A 108 14.17 -17.83 -6.37
N ASN A 109 13.18 -18.28 -5.62
CA ASN A 109 13.07 -19.66 -5.16
C ASN A 109 11.95 -20.34 -5.98
N GLY A 110 12.34 -21.21 -6.91
CA GLY A 110 11.44 -21.69 -7.96
C GLY A 110 10.94 -20.55 -8.86
N SER A 111 9.63 -20.37 -8.95
CA SER A 111 9.01 -19.32 -9.78
C SER A 111 8.86 -17.97 -9.06
N LYS A 112 8.96 -17.94 -7.72
CA LYS A 112 8.64 -16.79 -6.87
C LYS A 112 9.90 -16.05 -6.42
N TYR A 113 9.86 -14.72 -6.41
CA TYR A 113 10.92 -13.91 -5.81
C TYR A 113 10.98 -14.11 -4.29
N VAL A 114 12.19 -14.21 -3.75
CA VAL A 114 12.39 -14.43 -2.30
C VAL A 114 11.96 -13.22 -1.45
N TYR A 115 12.02 -12.03 -2.04
CA TYR A 115 11.73 -10.75 -1.40
C TYR A 115 10.80 -9.89 -2.25
N GLY A 116 10.10 -8.95 -1.61
CA GLY A 116 9.20 -7.99 -2.23
C GLY A 116 7.82 -8.54 -2.57
N LYS A 117 7.45 -9.74 -2.10
CA LYS A 117 6.19 -10.41 -2.50
C LYS A 117 5.07 -10.22 -1.50
N ASN A 118 5.34 -10.53 -0.24
CA ASN A 118 4.39 -10.46 0.87
C ASN A 118 5.01 -9.88 2.16
N ASP A 119 6.29 -9.56 2.13
CA ASP A 119 7.07 -8.89 3.17
C ASP A 119 6.90 -7.36 3.14
N LEU A 120 7.55 -6.65 4.06
CA LEU A 120 7.44 -5.20 4.17
C LEU A 120 7.97 -4.49 2.92
N PHE A 121 8.96 -5.09 2.23
CA PHE A 121 9.45 -4.54 0.97
C PHE A 121 8.40 -4.58 -0.15
N SER A 122 7.44 -5.51 -0.11
CA SER A 122 6.28 -5.50 -1.02
C SER A 122 5.45 -4.21 -0.90
N VAL A 123 5.38 -3.59 0.29
CA VAL A 123 4.74 -2.29 0.52
C VAL A 123 5.54 -1.18 -0.17
N VAL A 124 6.87 -1.22 -0.08
CA VAL A 124 7.75 -0.25 -0.75
C VAL A 124 7.59 -0.34 -2.27
N ILE A 125 7.54 -1.56 -2.82
CA ILE A 125 7.25 -1.78 -4.25
C ILE A 125 5.86 -1.24 -4.59
N THR A 126 4.85 -1.55 -3.79
CA THR A 126 3.47 -1.09 -4.01
C THR A 126 3.38 0.44 -4.02
N PHE A 127 3.97 1.12 -3.05
CA PHE A 127 4.04 2.58 -3.03
C PHE A 127 4.81 3.15 -4.22
N ARG A 128 5.87 2.49 -4.68
CA ARG A 128 6.58 2.93 -5.89
C ARG A 128 5.65 2.95 -7.11
N TYR A 129 4.73 1.99 -7.20
CA TYR A 129 3.73 1.89 -8.27
C TYR A 129 2.58 2.88 -8.09
N LEU A 130 2.03 3.03 -6.89
CA LEU A 130 0.81 3.80 -6.65
C LEU A 130 1.04 5.29 -6.33
N LEU A 131 2.18 5.66 -5.73
CA LEU A 131 2.43 7.05 -5.36
C LEU A 131 3.01 7.87 -6.54
N PRO A 132 2.72 9.18 -6.58
CA PRO A 132 3.48 10.14 -7.34
C PRO A 132 4.97 10.08 -6.99
N LYS A 133 5.83 10.49 -7.94
CA LYS A 133 7.29 10.45 -7.77
C LYS A 133 7.75 11.25 -6.54
N THR A 134 7.19 12.43 -6.34
CA THR A 134 7.49 13.33 -5.22
C THR A 134 7.23 12.66 -3.88
N ASP A 135 6.04 12.07 -3.75
CA ASP A 135 5.57 11.47 -2.49
C ASP A 135 6.35 10.21 -2.16
N PHE A 136 6.65 9.40 -3.18
CA PHE A 136 7.52 8.23 -3.00
C PHE A 136 8.93 8.63 -2.56
N LEU A 137 9.49 9.71 -3.10
CA LEU A 137 10.82 10.19 -2.68
C LEU A 137 10.81 10.70 -1.24
N LEU A 138 9.74 11.37 -0.82
CA LEU A 138 9.55 11.79 0.57
C LEU A 138 9.45 10.59 1.50
N PHE A 139 8.60 9.61 1.16
CA PHE A 139 8.47 8.34 1.89
C PHE A 139 9.84 7.64 2.03
N LYS A 140 10.56 7.47 0.92
CA LYS A 140 11.89 6.85 0.93
C LYS A 140 12.86 7.59 1.84
N LYS A 141 12.87 8.93 1.80
CA LYS A 141 13.73 9.75 2.67
C LYS A 141 13.42 9.49 4.15
N GLN A 142 12.15 9.45 4.52
CA GLN A 142 11.73 9.16 5.89
C GLN A 142 12.10 7.73 6.31
N LEU A 143 11.93 6.75 5.43
CA LEU A 143 12.29 5.35 5.69
C LEU A 143 13.81 5.19 5.90
N VAL A 144 14.63 5.83 5.06
CA VAL A 144 16.09 5.85 5.25
C VAL A 144 16.45 6.47 6.58
N HIS A 145 15.84 7.60 6.95
CA HIS A 145 16.08 8.26 8.23
C HIS A 145 15.75 7.37 9.44
N ILE A 146 14.71 6.54 9.35
CA ILE A 146 14.37 5.56 10.38
C ILE A 146 15.48 4.52 10.52
N PHE A 147 15.96 3.96 9.41
CA PHE A 147 17.04 2.97 9.43
C PHE A 147 18.37 3.56 9.93
N ASP A 148 18.73 4.76 9.49
CA ASP A 148 19.95 5.44 9.94
C ASP A 148 19.90 5.75 11.45
N ARG A 149 18.71 6.09 11.98
CA ARG A 149 18.52 6.26 13.43
C ARG A 149 18.65 4.94 14.18
N TYR A 150 18.06 3.88 13.65
CA TYR A 150 18.12 2.55 14.26
C TYR A 150 19.57 2.04 14.36
N GLU A 151 20.35 2.21 13.28
CA GLU A 151 21.76 1.81 13.24
C GLU A 151 22.60 2.60 14.25
N LYS A 152 22.38 3.91 14.37
CA LYS A 152 23.07 4.76 15.36
C LYS A 152 22.78 4.41 16.81
N GLN A 153 21.62 3.83 17.10
CA GLN A 153 21.24 3.42 18.46
C GLN A 153 22.00 2.18 18.94
N ASN A 154 22.90 1.60 18.12
CA ASN A 154 23.69 0.40 18.45
C ASN A 154 22.83 -0.74 18.98
N SER A 155 21.74 -1.03 18.28
CA SER A 155 20.84 -2.14 18.60
C SER A 155 21.57 -3.48 18.51
N ASN A 156 21.19 -4.44 19.35
CA ASN A 156 21.77 -5.80 19.35
C ASN A 156 21.59 -6.54 18.02
N LEU A 157 20.57 -6.19 17.24
CA LEU A 157 20.31 -6.74 15.92
C LEU A 157 20.89 -5.81 14.86
N LYS A 158 21.73 -6.35 13.98
CA LYS A 158 22.35 -5.54 12.91
C LYS A 158 21.29 -5.16 11.88
N LEU A 159 21.47 -4.02 11.25
CA LEU A 159 20.54 -3.52 10.24
C LEU A 159 20.40 -4.50 9.05
N ASN A 160 21.47 -5.22 8.69
CA ASN A 160 21.43 -6.24 7.64
C ASN A 160 20.50 -7.40 8.01
N ASP A 161 20.58 -7.92 9.24
CA ASP A 161 19.69 -8.97 9.72
C ASP A 161 18.23 -8.49 9.73
N LEU A 162 18.01 -7.22 10.12
CA LEU A 162 16.70 -6.60 10.07
C LEU A 162 16.16 -6.51 8.63
N PHE A 163 17.00 -6.19 7.64
CA PHE A 163 16.61 -6.18 6.24
C PHE A 163 16.16 -7.55 5.75
N GLU A 164 16.79 -8.64 6.20
CA GLU A 164 16.34 -10.00 5.85
C GLU A 164 14.94 -10.29 6.38
N TYR A 165 14.63 -9.93 7.63
CA TYR A 165 13.28 -10.08 8.18
C TYR A 165 12.23 -9.23 7.48
N MET A 166 12.62 -8.02 7.04
CA MET A 166 11.73 -7.09 6.32
C MET A 166 11.59 -7.41 4.83
N GLY A 167 12.38 -8.35 4.30
CA GLY A 167 12.45 -8.70 2.88
C GLY A 167 13.11 -7.62 2.01
N PHE A 168 14.03 -6.82 2.56
CA PHE A 168 14.72 -5.78 1.81
C PHE A 168 15.98 -6.36 1.14
N PRO A 169 16.13 -6.26 -0.20
CA PRO A 169 17.39 -6.60 -0.84
C PRO A 169 18.46 -5.57 -0.48
N ILE A 170 19.75 -5.96 -0.50
CA ILE A 170 20.89 -5.09 -0.14
C ILE A 170 20.87 -3.77 -0.95
N ASN A 171 20.50 -3.83 -2.22
CA ASN A 171 20.41 -2.68 -3.12
C ASN A 171 19.02 -2.02 -3.16
N TRP A 172 18.14 -2.24 -2.17
CA TRP A 172 16.76 -1.71 -2.19
C TRP A 172 16.69 -0.19 -2.43
N LYS A 173 17.69 0.58 -1.96
CA LYS A 173 17.78 2.04 -2.15
C LYS A 173 17.82 2.41 -3.64
N GLU A 174 18.17 1.50 -4.53
CA GLU A 174 18.22 1.69 -5.98
C GLU A 174 16.83 1.65 -6.65
N ILE A 175 15.76 1.32 -5.93
CA ILE A 175 14.38 1.26 -6.46
C ILE A 175 13.92 2.55 -7.18
N THR A 176 14.52 3.68 -6.85
CA THR A 176 14.26 4.98 -7.50
C THR A 176 15.04 5.21 -8.80
N LYS A 177 16.13 4.47 -9.04
CA LYS A 177 16.91 4.53 -10.29
C LYS A 177 16.13 3.95 -11.47
N PHE A 178 15.20 3.03 -11.18
CA PHE A 178 14.47 2.29 -12.19
C PHE A 178 13.11 2.93 -12.53
N ARG A 179 12.79 2.96 -13.83
CA ARG A 179 11.42 3.20 -14.30
C ARG A 179 10.54 1.98 -13.97
N LYS A 180 9.33 2.27 -13.48
CA LYS A 180 8.31 1.29 -13.05
C LYS A 180 7.44 0.77 -14.20
N ILE A 181 7.40 1.53 -15.30
CA ILE A 181 6.75 1.27 -16.59
C ILE A 181 7.79 1.61 -17.66
#